data_AF-A0A846HWH1-F1
#
_entry.id   AF-A0A846HWH1-F1
#
_cell.length_a   1.000
_cell.length_b   1.000
_cell.length_c   1.000
_cell.angle_alpha   90.00
_cell.angle_beta   90.00
_cell.angle_gamma   90.00
#
_symmetry.space_group_name_H-M   'P 1'
#
loop_
_entity.id
_entity.type
_entity.pdbx_description
1 polymer ?
#
loop_
_entity_poly.entity_id
_entity_poly.type
_entity_poly.pdbx_seq_one_letter_code
_entity_poly.pdbx_strand_id
1 'polypeptide(L)'
;MINIGRMSMITVLVKGMENKETLKEENTILKFILKEYVKKSMDYKDLLLESLDLLDKYQEEVSNLKIRANMWADEVAKQYFITENLDKALRAVGKEIMLYELNKNKGEM
;
A
#
# COMPACT_ATOMS: atom_id res chain seq x y z
N MET A 1 -20.57 -39.07 29.42
CA MET A 1 -19.90 -40.39 29.27
C MET A 1 -20.93 -41.39 28.74
N ILE A 2 -20.71 -41.96 27.56
CA ILE A 2 -21.58 -43.01 27.02
C ILE A 2 -21.16 -44.33 27.68
N ASN A 3 -22.08 -45.03 28.35
CA ASN A 3 -21.80 -46.29 29.02
C ASN A 3 -21.72 -47.42 27.97
N ILE A 4 -20.50 -47.81 27.60
CA ILE A 4 -20.22 -48.73 26.49
C ILE A 4 -20.66 -50.18 26.80
N GLY A 5 -20.84 -50.53 28.08
CA GLY A 5 -21.13 -51.90 28.53
C GLY A 5 -22.50 -52.50 28.17
N ARG A 6 -23.42 -51.75 27.52
CA ARG A 6 -24.76 -52.24 27.12
C ARG A 6 -25.23 -51.78 25.72
N MET A 7 -24.33 -51.34 24.83
CA MET A 7 -24.71 -51.00 23.45
C MET A 7 -24.62 -52.24 22.54
N SER A 8 -25.63 -52.45 21.69
CA SER A 8 -25.54 -53.46 20.63
C SER A 8 -24.49 -53.04 19.60
N MET A 9 -23.80 -54.02 19.00
CA MET A 9 -22.75 -53.81 18.00
C MET A 9 -23.23 -52.93 16.83
N ILE A 10 -24.49 -53.08 16.42
CA ILE A 10 -25.10 -52.29 15.34
C ILE A 10 -25.19 -50.82 15.74
N THR A 11 -25.56 -50.52 16.98
CA THR A 11 -25.65 -49.13 17.48
C THR A 11 -24.28 -48.45 17.49
N VAL A 12 -23.21 -49.18 17.81
CA VAL A 12 -21.84 -48.64 17.77
C VAL A 12 -21.41 -48.32 16.33
N LEU A 13 -21.73 -49.21 15.39
CA LEU A 13 -21.39 -49.02 13.97
C LEU A 13 -22.16 -47.84 13.34
N VAL A 14 -23.46 -47.71 13.60
CA VAL A 14 -24.28 -46.59 13.10
C VAL A 14 -23.76 -45.25 13.64
N LYS A 15 -23.50 -45.15 14.95
CA LYS A 15 -22.91 -43.93 15.54
C LYS A 15 -21.52 -43.61 14.98
N GLY A 16 -20.72 -44.64 14.68
CA GLY A 16 -19.42 -44.48 14.03
C GLY A 16 -19.53 -43.93 12.61
N MET A 17 -20.55 -44.35 11.86
CA MET A 17 -20.82 -43.85 10.50
C MET A 17 -21.32 -42.42 10.52
N GLU A 18 -22.27 -42.08 11.40
CA GLU A 18 -22.77 -40.71 11.59
C GLU A 18 -21.63 -39.75 11.93
N ASN A 19 -20.78 -40.11 12.91
CA ASN A 19 -19.62 -39.30 13.28
C ASN A 19 -18.64 -39.10 12.11
N LYS A 20 -18.43 -40.13 11.27
CA LYS A 20 -17.53 -40.05 10.11
C LYS A 20 -18.08 -39.11 9.03
N GLU A 21 -19.39 -39.10 8.86
CA GLU A 21 -20.07 -38.22 7.89
C GLU A 21 -20.02 -36.76 8.35
N THR A 22 -20.32 -36.49 9.62
CA THR A 22 -20.16 -35.15 10.23
C THR A 22 -18.72 -34.65 10.13
N LEU A 23 -17.72 -35.47 10.45
CA LEU A 23 -16.31 -35.09 10.34
C LEU A 23 -15.88 -34.80 8.89
N LYS A 24 -16.50 -35.44 7.90
CA LYS A 24 -16.22 -35.19 6.48
C LYS A 24 -16.80 -33.85 6.03
N GLU A 25 -18.00 -33.51 6.49
CA GLU A 25 -18.64 -32.21 6.25
C GLU A 25 -17.85 -31.07 6.89
N GLU A 26 -17.51 -31.20 8.18
CA GLU A 26 -16.69 -30.22 8.92
C GLU A 26 -15.33 -29.99 8.25
N ASN A 27 -14.64 -31.06 7.83
CA ASN A 27 -13.38 -30.93 7.10
C ASN A 27 -13.54 -30.21 5.75
N THR A 28 -14.67 -30.38 5.07
CA THR A 28 -14.94 -29.72 3.80
C THR A 28 -15.15 -28.23 4.00
N ILE A 29 -15.92 -27.85 5.02
CA ILE A 29 -16.12 -26.45 5.42
C ILE A 29 -14.80 -25.80 5.82
N LEU A 30 -13.99 -26.47 6.66
CA LEU A 30 -12.70 -25.97 7.09
C LEU A 30 -11.73 -25.76 5.91
N LYS A 31 -11.68 -26.69 4.96
CA LYS A 31 -10.86 -26.54 3.73
C LYS A 31 -11.31 -25.38 2.87
N PHE A 32 -12.62 -25.16 2.75
CA PHE A 32 -13.16 -24.02 2.00
C PHE A 32 -12.77 -22.70 2.66
N ILE A 33 -13.01 -22.58 3.97
CA ILE A 33 -12.65 -21.39 4.77
C ILE A 33 -11.15 -21.11 4.64
N LEU A 34 -10.29 -22.13 4.81
CA LEU A 34 -8.85 -21.97 4.70
C LEU A 34 -8.42 -21.42 3.33
N LYS A 35 -9.01 -21.93 2.23
CA LYS A 35 -8.71 -21.43 0.88
C LYS A 35 -9.10 -19.96 0.72
N GLU A 36 -10.28 -19.57 1.20
CA GLU A 36 -10.75 -18.18 1.12
C GLU A 36 -9.85 -17.23 1.94
N TYR A 37 -9.41 -17.64 3.12
CA TYR A 37 -8.49 -16.86 3.94
C TYR A 37 -7.10 -16.72 3.29
N VAL A 38 -6.56 -17.81 2.74
CA VAL A 38 -5.28 -17.77 2.01
C VAL A 38 -5.38 -16.82 0.81
N LYS A 39 -6.45 -16.92 0.01
CA LYS A 39 -6.67 -16.03 -1.14
C LYS A 39 -6.73 -14.56 -0.71
N LYS A 40 -7.55 -14.22 0.28
CA LYS A 40 -7.61 -12.86 0.84
C LYS A 40 -6.25 -12.36 1.30
N SER A 41 -5.46 -13.20 1.96
CA SER A 41 -4.12 -12.82 2.42
C SER A 41 -3.15 -12.53 1.26
N MET A 42 -3.30 -13.23 0.13
CA MET A 42 -2.53 -12.96 -1.08
C MET A 42 -2.96 -11.64 -1.73
N ASP A 43 -4.27 -11.40 -1.86
CA ASP A 43 -4.79 -10.15 -2.42
C ASP A 43 -4.35 -8.93 -1.57
N TYR A 44 -4.35 -9.05 -0.24
CA TYR A 44 -3.82 -8.01 0.65
C TYR A 44 -2.30 -7.80 0.52
N LYS A 45 -1.55 -8.87 0.25
CA LYS A 45 -0.10 -8.77 0.02
C LYS A 45 0.18 -7.96 -1.25
N ASP A 46 -0.54 -8.23 -2.33
CA ASP A 46 -0.34 -7.53 -3.60
C ASP A 46 -0.71 -6.04 -3.46
N LEU A 47 -1.84 -5.72 -2.81
CA LEU A 47 -2.24 -4.35 -2.51
C LEU A 47 -1.21 -3.62 -1.62
N LEU A 48 -0.62 -4.31 -0.65
CA LEU A 48 0.41 -3.75 0.22
C LEU A 48 1.68 -3.42 -0.56
N LEU A 49 2.11 -4.30 -1.47
CA LEU A 49 3.26 -4.06 -2.33
C LEU A 49 3.04 -2.87 -3.26
N GLU A 50 1.86 -2.77 -3.89
CA GLU A 50 1.48 -1.61 -4.71
C GLU A 50 1.48 -0.31 -3.89
N SER A 51 0.96 -0.36 -2.66
CA SER A 51 0.93 0.79 -1.76
C SER A 51 2.33 1.24 -1.32
N LEU A 52 3.26 0.30 -1.13
CA LEU A 52 4.66 0.60 -0.81
C LEU A 52 5.40 1.23 -1.99
N ASP A 53 5.21 0.72 -3.22
CA ASP A 53 5.80 1.33 -4.43
C ASP A 53 5.28 2.76 -4.66
N LEU A 54 3.98 2.99 -4.43
CA LEU A 54 3.40 4.34 -4.46
C LEU A 54 4.01 5.24 -3.37
N LEU A 55 4.20 4.72 -2.16
CA LEU A 55 4.82 5.47 -1.07
C LEU A 55 6.26 5.89 -1.42
N ASP A 56 7.07 4.98 -1.98
CA ASP A 56 8.44 5.26 -2.39
C ASP A 56 8.48 6.37 -3.47
N LYS A 57 7.60 6.30 -4.48
CA LYS A 57 7.46 7.34 -5.52
C LYS A 57 7.12 8.70 -4.92
N TYR A 58 6.13 8.76 -4.02
CA TYR A 58 5.76 10.02 -3.38
C TYR A 58 6.88 10.57 -2.49
N GLN A 59 7.64 9.71 -1.81
CA GLN A 59 8.79 10.14 -1.03
C GLN A 59 9.89 10.74 -1.92
N GLU A 60 10.15 10.15 -3.09
CA GLU A 60 11.09 10.69 -4.07
C GLU A 60 10.62 12.06 -4.60
N GLU A 61 9.34 12.20 -4.97
CA GLU A 61 8.76 13.46 -5.43
C GLU A 61 8.87 14.56 -4.38
N VAL A 62 8.56 14.25 -3.11
CA VAL A 62 8.69 15.20 -1.98
C VAL A 62 10.14 15.60 -1.76
N SER A 63 11.09 14.66 -1.85
CA SER A 63 12.52 14.96 -1.75
C SER A 63 12.98 15.91 -2.86
N ASN A 64 12.57 15.64 -4.10
CA ASN A 64 12.88 16.50 -5.25
C ASN A 64 12.27 17.90 -5.12
N LEU A 65 11.05 18.01 -4.58
CA LEU A 65 10.43 19.30 -4.27
C LEU A 65 11.23 20.07 -3.21
N LYS A 66 11.68 19.40 -2.15
CA LYS A 66 12.51 20.01 -1.11
C LYS A 66 13.82 20.55 -1.67
N ILE A 67 14.49 19.79 -2.54
CA ILE A 67 15.72 20.23 -3.21
C ILE A 67 15.46 21.48 -4.06
N ARG A 68 14.41 21.48 -4.89
CA ARG A 68 14.04 22.64 -5.71
C ARG A 68 13.72 23.88 -4.88
N ALA A 69 12.98 23.72 -3.78
CA ALA A 69 12.65 24.83 -2.89
C ALA A 69 13.91 25.48 -2.29
N ASN A 70 14.89 24.66 -1.88
CA ASN A 70 16.16 25.17 -1.36
C ASN A 70 16.95 25.92 -2.45
N MET A 71 17.04 25.37 -3.66
CA MET A 71 17.72 26.04 -4.78
C MET A 71 17.08 27.39 -5.12
N TRP A 72 15.74 27.48 -5.09
CA TRP A 72 15.04 28.74 -5.31
C TRP A 72 15.29 29.74 -4.18
N ALA A 73 15.32 29.30 -2.93
CA ALA A 73 15.65 30.15 -1.80
C ALA A 73 17.08 30.71 -1.92
N ASP A 74 18.05 29.88 -2.32
CA ASP A 74 19.43 30.30 -2.54
C ASP A 74 19.55 31.32 -3.67
N GLU A 75 18.84 31.12 -4.79
CA GLU A 75 18.86 32.08 -5.90
C GLU A 75 18.16 33.40 -5.51
N VAL A 76 17.08 33.37 -4.73
CA VAL A 76 16.46 34.59 -4.20
C VAL A 76 17.44 35.35 -3.30
N ALA A 77 18.18 34.65 -2.43
CA ALA A 77 19.19 35.28 -1.58
C ALA A 77 20.30 35.93 -2.41
N LYS A 78 20.79 35.26 -3.45
CA LYS A 78 21.79 35.80 -4.38
C LYS A 78 21.28 37.03 -5.15
N GLN A 79 20.06 36.98 -5.68
CA GLN A 79 19.43 38.12 -6.35
C GLN A 79 19.20 39.29 -5.39
N TYR A 80 18.92 39.02 -4.12
CA TYR A 80 18.81 40.05 -3.10
C TYR A 80 20.15 40.77 -2.89
N PHE A 81 21.28 40.07 -2.84
CA PHE A 81 22.60 40.72 -2.76
C PHE A 81 22.95 41.60 -3.95
N ILE A 82 22.37 41.34 -5.13
CA ILE A 82 22.58 42.14 -6.35
C ILE A 82 21.64 43.35 -6.40
N THR A 83 20.38 43.14 -6.02
CA THR A 83 19.32 44.13 -6.19
C THR A 83 19.06 44.98 -4.94
N GLU A 84 19.54 44.51 -3.78
CA GLU A 84 19.27 45.02 -2.43
C GLU A 84 17.78 45.22 -2.12
N ASN A 85 16.90 44.52 -2.87
CA ASN A 85 15.46 44.68 -2.78
C ASN A 85 14.76 43.31 -2.92
N LEU A 86 14.12 42.89 -1.84
CA LEU A 86 13.51 41.56 -1.75
C LEU A 86 12.36 41.35 -2.75
N ASP A 87 11.51 42.36 -3.00
CA ASP A 87 10.42 42.26 -3.98
C ASP A 87 10.96 42.10 -5.40
N LYS A 88 12.03 42.83 -5.75
CA LYS A 88 12.70 42.67 -7.05
C LYS A 88 13.33 41.29 -7.20
N ALA A 89 14.03 40.80 -6.16
CA ALA A 89 14.64 39.48 -6.15
C ALA A 89 13.61 38.35 -6.32
N LEU A 90 12.52 38.39 -5.53
CA LEU A 90 11.43 37.41 -5.62
C LEU A 90 10.75 37.42 -6.99
N ARG A 91 10.51 38.60 -7.58
CA ARG A 91 9.91 38.71 -8.92
C ARG A 91 10.82 38.17 -10.02
N ALA A 92 12.14 38.35 -9.90
CA ALA A 92 13.10 37.84 -10.87
C ALA A 92 13.10 36.30 -10.87
N VAL A 93 13.32 35.71 -9.69
CA VAL A 93 13.33 34.23 -9.55
C VAL A 93 11.96 33.63 -9.89
N GLY A 94 10.86 34.28 -9.50
CA GLY A 94 9.51 33.83 -9.84
C GLY A 94 9.24 33.76 -11.35
N LYS A 95 9.79 34.69 -12.14
CA LYS A 95 9.71 34.64 -13.61
C LYS A 95 10.51 33.48 -14.19
N GLU A 96 11.71 33.23 -13.66
CA GLU A 96 12.55 32.10 -14.09
C GLU A 96 11.88 30.76 -13.80
N ILE A 97 11.27 30.60 -12.62
CA ILE A 97 10.49 29.40 -12.26
C ILE A 97 9.33 29.19 -13.26
N MET A 98 8.56 30.25 -13.55
CA MET A 98 7.47 30.17 -14.52
C MET A 98 7.96 29.74 -15.92
N LEU A 99 9.07 30.29 -16.39
CA LEU A 99 9.65 29.94 -17.69
C LEU A 99 10.10 28.47 -17.72
N TYR A 100 10.78 28.01 -16.67
CA TYR A 100 11.21 26.62 -16.54
C TYR A 100 10.01 25.65 -16.62
N GLU A 101 8.96 25.89 -15.83
CA GLU A 101 7.77 25.02 -15.82
C GLU A 101 7.01 25.07 -17.15
N LEU A 102 6.94 26.23 -17.81
CA LEU A 102 6.35 26.37 -19.15
C LEU A 102 7.12 25.59 -20.22
N ASN A 103 8.46 25.63 -20.20
CA ASN A 103 9.29 24.89 -21.16
C ASN A 103 9.24 23.39 -20.91
N LYS A 104 9.18 22.96 -19.64
CA LYS A 104 9.04 21.55 -19.26
C LYS A 104 7.76 20.95 -19.85
N ASN A 105 6.65 21.68 -19.74
CA ASN A 105 5.34 21.23 -20.21
C ASN A 105 5.22 21.19 -21.74
N LYS A 106 6.11 21.87 -22.47
CA LYS A 106 6.18 21.82 -23.94
C LYS A 106 7.09 20.70 -24.47
N GLY A 107 7.81 19.99 -23.59
CA GLY A 107 8.83 19.01 -24.01
C GLY A 107 10.06 19.66 -24.64
N GLU A 108 10.31 20.94 -24.36
CA GLU A 108 11.44 21.72 -24.90
C GLU A 108 12.70 21.63 -24.00
N MET A 109 12.69 20.75 -23.00
CA MET A 109 13.81 20.46 -22.09
C MET A 109 14.13 18.98 -22.04
#